data_AF-A0A0C3M8J1-F1
#
_entry.id   AF-A0A0C3M8J1-F1
#
_cell.length_a   1.000
_cell.length_b   1.000
_cell.length_c   1.000
_cell.angle_alpha   90.00
_cell.angle_beta   90.00
_cell.angle_gamma   90.00
#
_symmetry.space_group_name_H-M   'P 1'
#
loop_
_entity.id
_entity.type
_entity.pdbx_description
1 polymer ?
#
loop_
_entity_poly.entity_id
_entity_poly.type
_entity_poly.pdbx_seq_one_letter_code
_entity_poly.pdbx_strand_id
1 'polypeptide(L)'
;MSSDWLTRYNGSRRNSNARKNNKIPRKEKIIPQNLELHPPSDRILKQTSNSSAVQLHHLDVSQFMGLPYSVIAEICWWLHPKDLLSLARASLRTRCFFMSRQSKPCWDVARSTIGMPEWFGVATPHVVSFLFDTFCQEQGCSNLSSMRSFMVCRSLCDHCASVKLFSKEDAGIRWRDIPWRLLKKLPWTHQRKQQAFRVIRFDRFYGAADHPGISPLTNSLENGKFCYFDDILRLERLCKALGDVHGDAGNALFAELKSRQLEMHRASFGLWQWNNAQEASKSNNTKRTFNYVAEGIKRRWGYDINRYIEVPLFRNLLETLELLERPYPERTWTMIEVQMKQVIREREMANTRSPQKAVRIANYQ
;
A
#
# COMPACT_ATOMS: atom_id res chain seq x y z
N MET A 1 20.65 53.36 3.67
CA MET A 1 20.08 52.17 2.99
C MET A 1 20.09 51.03 4.01
N SER A 2 19.21 51.12 5.00
CA SER A 2 17.92 50.41 5.10
C SER A 2 18.07 49.03 5.74
N SER A 3 18.16 49.06 7.07
CA SER A 3 17.98 47.95 7.99
C SER A 3 16.75 48.27 8.84
N ASP A 4 15.61 47.67 8.52
CA ASP A 4 14.39 47.73 9.34
C ASP A 4 13.45 46.65 8.83
N TRP A 5 13.17 45.63 9.64
CA TRP A 5 11.89 44.89 9.69
C TRP A 5 11.99 43.87 10.84
N LEU A 6 11.77 44.37 12.05
CA LEU A 6 11.39 43.57 13.21
C LEU A 6 10.26 44.29 13.92
N THR A 7 9.37 43.49 14.52
CA THR A 7 8.28 43.86 15.44
C THR A 7 6.91 44.16 14.81
N ARG A 8 6.04 43.14 14.82
CA ARG A 8 4.64 43.24 15.32
C ARG A 8 4.01 41.85 15.30
N TYR A 9 3.85 41.24 16.48
CA TYR A 9 2.65 40.43 16.75
C TYR A 9 2.48 40.31 18.27
N ASN A 10 1.65 41.22 18.81
CA ASN A 10 1.16 41.16 20.17
C ASN A 10 -0.20 40.45 20.18
N GLY A 11 -0.33 39.49 21.10
CA GLY A 11 -1.54 39.24 21.88
C GLY A 11 -2.82 38.79 21.16
N SER A 12 -3.25 37.56 21.43
CA SER A 12 -4.66 37.39 21.81
C SER A 12 -4.88 36.28 22.81
N ARG A 13 -5.81 36.59 23.71
CA ARG A 13 -6.10 35.98 25.01
C ARG A 13 -6.73 34.59 24.90
N ARG A 14 -6.53 33.86 26.01
CA ARG A 14 -7.32 32.74 26.53
C ARG A 14 -8.82 32.93 26.27
N ASN A 15 -9.49 31.87 25.82
CA ASN A 15 -10.79 31.54 26.40
C ASN A 15 -11.02 30.02 26.40
N SER A 16 -11.07 29.49 27.62
CA SER A 16 -11.33 28.10 27.98
C SER A 16 -12.83 27.86 28.01
N ASN A 17 -13.37 27.12 27.04
CA ASN A 17 -14.74 26.63 27.11
C ASN A 17 -14.77 25.11 27.36
N ALA A 18 -15.29 24.79 28.54
CA ALA A 18 -15.61 23.47 29.04
C ALA A 18 -16.53 22.71 28.07
N ARG A 19 -16.05 21.60 27.52
CA ARG A 19 -16.90 20.62 26.84
C ARG A 19 -17.42 19.63 27.87
N LYS A 20 -18.72 19.75 28.18
CA LYS A 20 -19.50 18.78 28.93
C LYS A 20 -19.52 17.45 28.17
N ASN A 21 -19.13 16.38 28.86
CA ASN A 21 -19.20 15.00 28.42
C ASN A 21 -20.67 14.53 28.39
N ASN A 22 -21.24 14.34 27.20
CA ASN A 22 -22.45 13.54 27.04
C ASN A 22 -22.06 12.12 26.63
N LYS A 23 -22.12 11.19 27.60
CA LYS A 23 -22.05 9.75 27.39
C LYS A 23 -23.30 9.32 26.60
N ILE A 24 -23.10 8.77 25.40
CA ILE A 24 -24.15 8.06 24.65
C ILE A 24 -24.08 6.59 25.08
N PRO A 25 -25.19 5.94 25.46
CA PRO A 25 -25.20 4.53 25.82
C PRO A 25 -24.98 3.64 24.59
N ARG A 26 -24.03 2.71 24.70
CA ARG A 26 -23.74 1.65 23.73
C ARG A 26 -24.93 0.69 23.72
N LYS A 27 -25.68 0.63 22.60
CA LYS A 27 -26.62 -0.48 22.34
C LYS A 27 -25.81 -1.68 21.87
N GLU A 28 -25.85 -2.75 22.66
CA GLU A 28 -25.37 -4.08 22.27
C GLU A 28 -26.19 -4.57 21.07
N LYS A 29 -25.51 -4.95 20.00
CA LYS A 29 -26.12 -5.66 18.86
C LYS A 29 -25.97 -7.15 19.12
N ILE A 30 -27.11 -7.79 19.34
CA ILE A 30 -27.29 -9.23 19.30
C ILE A 30 -26.98 -9.70 17.87
N ILE A 31 -26.07 -10.66 17.74
CA ILE A 31 -25.73 -11.35 16.50
C ILE A 31 -26.59 -12.62 16.45
N PRO A 32 -27.45 -12.83 15.44
CA PRO A 32 -28.02 -14.15 15.20
C PRO A 32 -26.97 -15.03 14.51
N GLN A 33 -26.64 -16.16 15.14
CA GLN A 33 -26.06 -17.31 14.48
C GLN A 33 -27.15 -18.03 13.68
N ASN A 34 -26.77 -18.50 12.48
CA ASN A 34 -27.40 -19.50 11.60
C ASN A 34 -27.71 -18.96 10.21
N LEU A 35 -26.79 -19.24 9.29
CA LEU A 35 -27.10 -19.40 7.87
C LEU A 35 -26.26 -20.58 7.36
N GLU A 36 -26.88 -21.76 7.31
CA GLU A 36 -26.33 -22.95 6.68
C GLU A 36 -26.25 -22.71 5.16
N LEU A 37 -25.03 -22.82 4.62
CA LEU A 37 -24.77 -22.80 3.18
C LEU A 37 -24.92 -24.22 2.63
N HIS A 38 -26.02 -24.48 1.92
CA HIS A 38 -26.09 -25.63 1.03
C HIS A 38 -25.27 -25.38 -0.25
N PRO A 39 -24.51 -26.37 -0.75
CA PRO A 39 -23.84 -26.26 -2.04
C PRO A 39 -24.85 -26.33 -3.20
N PRO A 40 -24.68 -25.54 -4.28
CA PRO A 40 -25.56 -25.64 -5.43
C PRO A 40 -25.24 -26.89 -6.26
N SER A 41 -26.32 -27.56 -6.66
CA SER A 41 -26.38 -28.77 -7.45
C SER A 41 -25.78 -28.60 -8.86
N ASP A 42 -24.96 -29.59 -9.25
CA ASP A 42 -24.39 -29.76 -10.58
C ASP A 42 -25.47 -29.93 -11.65
N ARG A 43 -25.64 -28.90 -12.50
CA ARG A 43 -26.35 -29.02 -13.78
C ARG A 43 -25.37 -28.86 -14.94
N ILE A 44 -24.94 -30.02 -15.43
CA ILE A 44 -24.69 -30.42 -16.82
C ILE A 44 -24.75 -29.26 -17.84
N LEU A 45 -23.58 -28.74 -18.21
CA LEU A 45 -23.36 -28.04 -19.47
C LEU A 45 -22.68 -29.00 -20.45
N LYS A 46 -23.43 -29.45 -21.45
CA LYS A 46 -22.90 -30.19 -22.61
C LYS A 46 -21.96 -29.27 -23.39
N GLN A 47 -20.67 -29.57 -23.31
CA GLN A 47 -19.62 -28.96 -24.12
C GLN A 47 -19.70 -29.51 -25.55
N THR A 48 -19.86 -28.61 -26.53
CA THR A 48 -19.50 -28.90 -27.92
C THR A 48 -18.03 -28.54 -28.10
N SER A 49 -17.21 -29.59 -28.05
CA SER A 49 -15.78 -29.60 -28.37
C SER A 49 -15.56 -29.36 -29.87
N ASN A 50 -14.69 -28.42 -30.22
CA ASN A 50 -13.73 -28.50 -31.32
C ASN A 50 -12.90 -27.19 -31.36
N SER A 51 -12.14 -26.96 -30.29
CA SER A 51 -11.01 -26.03 -30.32
C SER A 51 -9.81 -26.84 -29.90
N SER A 52 -8.84 -27.01 -30.80
CA SER A 52 -7.60 -27.74 -30.57
C SER A 52 -6.85 -27.09 -29.41
N ALA A 53 -7.15 -27.53 -28.20
CA ALA A 53 -6.54 -27.04 -26.98
C ALA A 53 -5.05 -27.40 -27.06
N VAL A 54 -4.22 -26.38 -27.26
CA VAL A 54 -2.79 -26.48 -27.01
C VAL A 54 -2.66 -27.05 -25.60
N GLN A 55 -2.17 -28.27 -25.49
CA GLN A 55 -1.87 -28.89 -24.22
C GLN A 55 -0.73 -28.08 -23.59
N LEU A 56 -1.11 -27.06 -22.80
CA LEU A 56 -0.20 -26.38 -21.91
C LEU A 56 0.24 -27.43 -20.89
N HIS A 57 1.39 -28.05 -21.15
CA HIS A 57 2.08 -28.86 -20.16
C HIS A 57 2.28 -27.97 -18.93
N HIS A 58 1.54 -28.29 -17.87
CA HIS A 58 1.62 -27.57 -16.61
C HIS A 58 3.03 -27.80 -16.05
N LEU A 59 3.91 -26.81 -16.23
CA LEU A 59 5.24 -26.81 -15.64
C LEU A 59 5.08 -26.97 -14.12
N ASP A 60 5.51 -28.12 -13.61
CA ASP A 60 5.52 -28.37 -12.17
C ASP A 60 6.59 -27.49 -11.52
N VAL A 61 6.32 -26.99 -10.32
CA VAL A 61 7.27 -26.22 -9.51
C VAL A 61 8.56 -27.02 -9.31
N SER A 62 8.48 -28.35 -9.19
CA SER A 62 9.66 -29.21 -9.08
C SER A 62 10.55 -29.17 -10.32
N GLN A 63 9.95 -29.12 -11.51
CA GLN A 63 10.68 -29.00 -12.78
C GLN A 63 11.33 -27.63 -12.91
N PHE A 64 10.59 -26.56 -12.58
CA PHE A 64 11.13 -25.20 -12.56
C PHE A 64 12.33 -25.07 -11.61
N MET A 65 12.21 -25.61 -10.39
CA MET A 65 13.28 -25.62 -9.40
C MET A 65 14.44 -26.58 -9.73
N GLY A 66 14.30 -27.41 -10.78
CA GLY A 66 15.35 -28.26 -11.32
C GLY A 66 16.16 -27.60 -12.44
N LEU A 67 15.74 -26.41 -12.92
CA LEU A 67 16.47 -25.65 -13.93
C LEU A 67 17.81 -25.14 -13.37
N PRO A 68 18.86 -25.02 -14.20
CA PRO A 68 20.09 -24.33 -13.82
C PRO A 68 19.80 -22.90 -13.34
N TYR A 69 20.55 -22.43 -12.34
CA TYR A 69 20.35 -21.08 -11.77
C TYR A 69 20.40 -19.97 -12.83
N SER A 70 21.28 -20.09 -13.84
CA SER A 70 21.37 -19.12 -14.94
C SER A 70 20.06 -18.99 -15.71
N VAL A 71 19.38 -20.10 -16.00
CA VAL A 71 18.08 -20.12 -16.68
C VAL A 71 17.00 -19.51 -15.79
N ILE A 72 16.99 -19.82 -14.49
CA ILE A 72 16.05 -19.20 -13.54
C ILE A 72 16.27 -17.69 -13.47
N ALA A 73 17.51 -17.23 -13.42
CA ALA A 73 17.86 -15.81 -13.40
C ALA A 73 17.44 -15.10 -14.70
N GLU A 74 17.62 -15.74 -15.85
CA GLU A 74 17.16 -15.24 -17.15
C GLU A 74 15.63 -15.11 -17.20
N ILE A 75 14.89 -16.12 -16.72
CA ILE A 75 13.43 -16.03 -16.60
C ILE A 75 13.04 -14.86 -15.69
N CYS A 76 13.72 -14.70 -14.55
CA CYS A 76 13.46 -13.61 -13.61
C CYS A 76 13.73 -12.22 -14.20
N TRP A 77 14.61 -12.10 -15.21
CA TRP A 77 14.84 -10.84 -15.91
C TRP A 77 13.56 -10.34 -16.59
N TRP A 78 12.79 -11.25 -17.18
CA TRP A 78 11.55 -10.89 -17.87
C TRP A 78 10.37 -10.67 -16.93
N LEU A 79 10.52 -10.94 -15.63
CA LEU A 79 9.44 -10.79 -14.66
C LEU A 79 9.39 -9.37 -14.08
N HIS A 80 8.18 -8.84 -13.98
CA HIS A 80 7.93 -7.67 -13.13
C HIS A 80 8.15 -8.07 -11.66
N PRO A 81 8.70 -7.21 -10.79
CA PRO A 81 8.96 -7.55 -9.39
C PRO A 81 7.75 -8.11 -8.63
N LYS A 82 6.54 -7.61 -8.93
CA LYS A 82 5.28 -8.15 -8.38
C LYS A 82 5.05 -9.62 -8.74
N ASP A 83 5.40 -10.02 -9.96
CA ASP A 83 5.21 -11.39 -10.43
C ASP A 83 6.27 -12.30 -9.82
N LEU A 84 7.51 -11.80 -9.68
CA LEU A 84 8.56 -12.49 -8.93
C LEU A 84 8.17 -12.69 -7.46
N LEU A 85 7.52 -11.71 -6.82
CA LEU A 85 6.96 -11.85 -5.47
C LEU A 85 5.84 -12.89 -5.40
N SER A 86 4.97 -12.94 -6.41
CA SER A 86 3.92 -13.94 -6.51
C SER A 86 4.51 -15.35 -6.67
N LEU A 87 5.52 -15.50 -7.53
CA LEU A 87 6.26 -16.75 -7.72
C LEU A 87 6.96 -17.20 -6.43
N ALA A 88 7.59 -16.28 -5.71
CA ALA A 88 8.19 -16.52 -4.41
C ALA A 88 7.17 -16.93 -3.33
N ARG A 89 5.87 -16.69 -3.53
CA ARG A 89 4.80 -17.08 -2.60
C ARG A 89 4.00 -18.31 -3.06
N ALA A 90 4.22 -18.78 -4.28
CA ALA A 90 3.49 -19.90 -4.87
C ALA A 90 3.70 -21.23 -4.14
N SER A 91 4.88 -21.44 -3.53
CA SER A 91 5.19 -22.67 -2.78
C SER A 91 6.22 -22.39 -1.68
N LEU A 92 6.33 -23.30 -0.70
CA LEU A 92 7.39 -23.23 0.30
C LEU A 92 8.80 -23.30 -0.33
N ARG A 93 8.98 -24.14 -1.36
CA ARG A 93 10.28 -24.31 -2.03
C ARG A 93 10.72 -23.06 -2.79
N THR A 94 9.82 -22.47 -3.58
CA THR A 94 10.08 -21.19 -4.28
C THR A 94 10.30 -20.06 -3.29
N ARG A 95 9.56 -20.03 -2.18
CA ARG A 95 9.78 -19.06 -1.10
C ARG A 95 11.19 -19.18 -0.51
N CYS A 96 11.62 -20.38 -0.12
CA CYS A 96 12.95 -20.60 0.43
C CYS A 96 14.04 -20.16 -0.56
N PHE A 97 13.88 -20.47 -1.85
CA PHE A 97 14.83 -20.07 -2.88
C PHE A 97 14.85 -18.55 -3.08
N PHE A 98 13.72 -17.93 -3.43
CA PHE A 98 13.66 -16.51 -3.79
C PHE A 98 13.86 -15.57 -2.60
N MET A 99 13.57 -15.99 -1.37
CA MET A 99 13.84 -15.18 -0.17
C MET A 99 15.27 -15.38 0.37
N SER A 100 16.04 -16.30 -0.21
CA SER A 100 17.45 -16.48 0.17
C SER A 100 18.33 -15.36 -0.38
N ARG A 101 19.48 -15.14 0.27
CA ARG A 101 20.49 -14.18 -0.19
C ARG A 101 21.04 -14.51 -1.58
N GLN A 102 21.05 -15.80 -1.97
CA GLN A 102 21.52 -16.26 -3.29
C GLN A 102 20.64 -15.77 -4.44
N SER A 103 19.37 -15.43 -4.16
CA SER A 103 18.45 -14.90 -5.15
C SER A 103 18.50 -13.38 -5.30
N LYS A 104 19.39 -12.67 -4.59
CA LYS A 104 19.57 -11.21 -4.73
C LYS A 104 19.74 -10.76 -6.20
N PRO A 105 20.54 -11.43 -7.04
CA PRO A 105 20.65 -11.07 -8.45
C PRO A 105 19.31 -11.10 -9.20
N CYS A 106 18.48 -12.11 -8.97
CA CYS A 106 17.15 -12.20 -9.59
C CYS A 106 16.28 -10.98 -9.25
N TRP A 107 16.32 -10.55 -7.97
CA TRP A 107 15.59 -9.37 -7.53
C TRP A 107 16.16 -8.06 -8.05
N ASP A 108 17.49 -7.93 -8.12
CA ASP A 108 18.14 -6.72 -8.62
C ASP A 108 17.85 -6.51 -10.11
N VAL A 109 17.87 -7.59 -10.90
CA VAL A 109 17.49 -7.55 -12.32
C VAL A 109 16.01 -7.20 -12.47
N ALA A 110 15.10 -7.92 -11.82
CA ALA A 110 13.67 -7.63 -11.89
C ALA A 110 13.35 -6.18 -11.43
N ARG A 111 14.05 -5.68 -10.42
CA ARG A 111 13.92 -4.28 -9.97
C ARG A 111 14.35 -3.29 -11.06
N SER A 112 15.44 -3.58 -11.77
CA SER A 112 15.99 -2.69 -12.79
C SER A 112 15.07 -2.51 -13.99
N THR A 113 14.26 -3.52 -14.34
CA THR A 113 13.34 -3.46 -15.50
C THR A 113 12.26 -2.39 -15.36
N ILE A 114 11.89 -2.04 -14.13
CA ILE A 114 10.90 -1.00 -13.83
C ILE A 114 11.54 0.32 -13.38
N GLY A 115 12.88 0.41 -13.43
CA GLY A 115 13.62 1.58 -12.96
C GLY A 115 13.45 1.87 -11.46
N MET A 116 13.13 0.86 -10.65
CA MET A 116 12.92 1.04 -9.22
C MET A 116 14.29 1.25 -8.53
N PRO A 117 14.46 2.32 -7.72
CA PRO A 117 15.73 2.59 -7.06
C PRO A 117 16.12 1.49 -6.06
N GLU A 118 17.42 1.34 -5.82
CA GLU A 118 17.90 0.45 -4.75
C GLU A 118 17.53 1.03 -3.39
N TRP A 119 17.19 0.15 -2.45
CA TRP A 119 16.86 0.54 -1.08
C TRP A 119 17.92 0.03 -0.11
N PHE A 120 18.62 0.95 0.54
CA PHE A 120 19.65 0.62 1.50
C PHE A 120 19.06 0.06 2.80
N GLY A 121 19.59 -1.08 3.24
CA GLY A 121 19.20 -1.70 4.51
C GLY A 121 17.86 -2.45 4.48
N VAL A 122 17.22 -2.63 3.34
CA VAL A 122 15.99 -3.45 3.26
C VAL A 122 16.12 -4.44 2.11
N ALA A 123 15.79 -5.70 2.37
CA ALA A 123 15.79 -6.72 1.33
C ALA A 123 14.78 -6.36 0.23
N THR A 124 15.20 -6.43 -1.04
CA THR A 124 14.36 -6.13 -2.21
C THR A 124 12.99 -6.82 -2.18
N PRO A 125 12.84 -8.12 -1.83
CA PRO A 125 11.51 -8.75 -1.73
C PRO A 125 10.56 -8.03 -0.77
N HIS A 126 11.09 -7.45 0.32
CA HIS A 126 10.31 -6.71 1.30
C HIS A 126 9.83 -5.37 0.75
N VAL A 127 10.71 -4.65 0.03
CA VAL A 127 10.36 -3.41 -0.67
C VAL A 127 9.29 -3.65 -1.73
N VAL A 128 9.44 -4.73 -2.52
CA VAL A 128 8.46 -5.14 -3.53
C VAL A 128 7.12 -5.46 -2.87
N SER A 129 7.11 -6.22 -1.77
CA SER A 129 5.90 -6.49 -1.00
C SER A 129 5.25 -5.19 -0.52
N PHE A 130 6.03 -4.25 0.03
CA PHE A 130 5.54 -2.96 0.47
C PHE A 130 4.88 -2.12 -0.65
N LEU A 131 5.47 -2.12 -1.85
CA LEU A 131 4.97 -1.35 -2.98
C LEU A 131 3.73 -1.99 -3.61
N PHE A 132 3.78 -3.30 -3.88
CA PHE A 132 2.82 -3.95 -4.75
C PHE A 132 1.73 -4.73 -4.03
N ASP A 133 1.91 -5.08 -2.75
CA ASP A 133 0.83 -5.69 -1.99
C ASP A 133 -0.26 -4.67 -1.66
N THR A 134 -1.50 -5.16 -1.71
CA THR A 134 -2.70 -4.41 -1.36
C THR A 134 -3.15 -4.67 0.07
N PHE A 135 -2.54 -5.64 0.76
CA PHE A 135 -2.91 -6.03 2.12
C PHE A 135 -2.04 -5.36 3.17
N CYS A 136 -2.61 -5.22 4.36
CA CYS A 136 -1.89 -4.80 5.55
C CYS A 136 -0.77 -5.81 5.85
N GLN A 137 0.44 -5.32 6.08
CA GLN A 137 1.61 -6.13 6.43
C GLN A 137 1.76 -6.34 7.95
N GLU A 138 0.75 -5.95 8.73
CA GLU A 138 0.73 -6.23 10.16
C GLU A 138 0.36 -7.69 10.42
N GLN A 139 1.05 -8.32 11.38
CA GLN A 139 0.83 -9.73 11.68
C GLN A 139 -0.62 -9.97 12.11
N GLY A 140 -1.26 -10.98 11.50
CA GLY A 140 -2.64 -11.34 11.79
C GLY A 140 -3.70 -10.39 11.20
N CYS A 141 -3.31 -9.37 10.44
CA CYS A 141 -4.25 -8.48 9.77
C CYS A 141 -4.49 -8.90 8.31
N SER A 142 -5.75 -9.12 7.95
CA SER A 142 -6.17 -9.42 6.57
C SER A 142 -6.81 -8.21 5.86
N ASN A 143 -6.84 -7.04 6.50
CA ASN A 143 -7.43 -5.83 5.93
C ASN A 143 -6.61 -5.33 4.74
N LEU A 144 -7.29 -4.64 3.82
CA LEU A 144 -6.61 -3.88 2.78
C LEU A 144 -5.81 -2.74 3.39
N SER A 145 -4.61 -2.53 2.85
CA SER A 145 -3.78 -1.39 3.21
C SER A 145 -4.37 -0.10 2.65
N SER A 146 -4.43 0.93 3.49
CA SER A 146 -4.90 2.27 3.13
C SER A 146 -3.75 3.29 3.06
N MET A 147 -2.57 2.89 3.53
CA MET A 147 -1.43 3.78 3.76
C MET A 147 -0.11 3.04 3.59
N ARG A 148 0.80 3.66 2.83
CA ARG A 148 2.19 3.20 2.66
C ARG A 148 3.13 4.10 3.46
N SER A 149 3.81 3.53 4.45
CA SER A 149 4.84 4.22 5.22
C SER A 149 6.22 3.86 4.66
N PHE A 150 6.72 4.71 3.75
CA PHE A 150 8.00 4.50 3.07
C PHE A 150 9.15 4.37 4.06
N MET A 151 9.18 5.21 5.10
CA MET A 151 10.24 5.17 6.09
C MET A 151 10.36 3.78 6.72
N VAL A 152 9.26 3.20 7.20
CA VAL A 152 9.31 1.86 7.81
C VAL A 152 9.14 0.71 6.83
N CYS A 153 9.06 1.00 5.52
CA CYS A 153 8.79 0.05 4.46
C CYS A 153 7.59 -0.87 4.77
N ARG A 154 6.54 -0.34 5.40
CA ARG A 154 5.31 -1.10 5.71
C ARG A 154 4.04 -0.46 5.14
N SER A 155 3.19 -1.32 4.59
CA SER A 155 1.84 -1.05 4.12
C SER A 155 0.87 -1.41 5.25
N LEU A 156 0.10 -0.45 5.74
CA LEU A 156 -0.78 -0.63 6.91
C LEU A 156 -2.21 -0.19 6.56
N CYS A 157 -3.19 -0.92 7.10
CA CYS A 157 -4.56 -0.42 7.16
C CYS A 157 -4.69 0.69 8.21
N ASP A 158 -5.74 1.49 8.15
CA ASP A 158 -5.95 2.61 9.09
C ASP A 158 -5.97 2.16 10.55
N HIS A 159 -6.54 0.98 10.82
CA HIS A 159 -6.59 0.41 12.17
C HIS A 159 -5.19 0.08 12.68
N CYS A 160 -4.42 -0.74 11.95
CA CYS A 160 -3.06 -1.10 12.34
C CYS A 160 -2.15 0.13 12.41
N ALA A 161 -2.26 1.06 11.46
CA ALA A 161 -1.57 2.34 11.52
C ALA A 161 -1.91 3.12 12.79
N SER A 162 -3.16 3.07 13.25
CA SER A 162 -3.58 3.79 14.45
C SER A 162 -3.02 3.24 15.76
N VAL A 163 -2.77 1.93 15.79
CA VAL A 163 -2.26 1.20 16.94
C VAL A 163 -0.72 1.17 16.92
N LYS A 164 -0.14 0.98 15.74
CA LYS A 164 1.29 0.70 15.55
C LYS A 164 2.12 1.90 15.18
N LEU A 165 1.51 3.06 14.90
CA LEU A 165 2.25 4.29 14.69
C LEU A 165 1.94 5.28 15.81
N PHE A 166 2.99 5.67 16.55
CA PHE A 166 2.93 6.71 17.55
C PHE A 166 2.90 8.07 16.89
N SER A 167 2.06 8.97 17.38
CA SER A 167 2.28 10.39 17.12
C SER A 167 3.60 10.85 17.75
N LYS A 168 4.00 12.05 17.37
CA LYS A 168 5.15 12.73 17.96
C LYS A 168 4.99 12.93 19.47
N GLU A 169 3.79 13.22 19.94
CA GLU A 169 3.46 13.36 21.36
C GLU A 169 3.50 12.00 22.06
N ASP A 170 2.91 10.97 21.45
CA ASP A 170 2.91 9.60 22.00
C ASP A 170 4.34 9.05 22.14
N ALA A 171 5.22 9.34 21.18
CA ALA A 171 6.63 9.00 21.23
C ALA A 171 7.31 9.66 22.44
N GLY A 172 7.04 10.95 22.68
CA GLY A 172 7.55 11.66 23.86
C GLY A 172 7.03 11.07 25.18
N ILE A 173 5.77 10.62 25.22
CA ILE A 173 5.18 9.99 26.41
C ILE A 173 5.76 8.59 26.64
N ARG A 174 6.03 7.83 25.58
CA ARG A 174 6.57 6.47 25.65
C ARG A 174 8.04 6.44 26.03
N TRP A 175 8.82 7.41 25.53
CA TRP A 175 10.26 7.51 25.71
C TRP A 175 10.64 8.79 26.46
N ARG A 176 10.07 8.98 27.67
CA ARG A 176 10.30 10.21 28.47
C ARG A 176 11.77 10.43 28.84
N ASP A 177 12.51 9.33 28.99
CA ASP A 177 13.92 9.35 29.38
C ASP A 177 14.84 9.71 28.20
N ILE A 178 14.33 9.67 26.97
CA ILE A 178 15.10 10.07 25.78
C ILE A 178 14.96 11.57 25.58
N PRO A 179 16.05 12.36 25.62
CA PRO A 179 15.99 13.79 25.37
C PRO A 179 15.30 14.10 24.04
N TRP A 180 14.39 15.07 24.07
CA TRP A 180 13.54 15.42 22.92
C TRP A 180 14.29 15.69 21.61
N ARG A 181 15.47 16.31 21.71
CA ARG A 181 16.37 16.56 20.56
C ARG A 181 16.79 15.29 19.84
N LEU A 182 16.81 14.14 20.53
CA LEU A 182 17.13 12.83 19.97
C LEU A 182 15.90 12.18 19.35
N LEU A 183 14.74 12.27 19.99
CA LEU A 183 13.46 11.82 19.40
C LEU A 183 13.16 12.53 18.07
N LYS A 184 13.49 13.82 17.97
CA LYS A 184 13.39 14.59 16.71
C LYS A 184 14.32 14.11 15.61
N LYS A 185 15.36 13.35 15.93
CA LYS A 185 16.30 12.72 14.99
C LYS A 185 15.95 11.27 14.71
N LEU A 186 15.00 10.65 15.40
CA LEU A 186 14.55 9.32 15.02
C LEU A 186 13.82 9.38 13.67
N PRO A 187 13.91 8.36 12.80
CA PRO A 187 13.14 8.31 11.56
C PRO A 187 11.62 8.37 11.83
N TRP A 188 10.88 9.18 11.07
CA TRP A 188 9.43 9.34 11.20
C TRP A 188 8.75 9.36 9.83
N THR A 189 7.51 8.87 9.72
CA THR A 189 6.67 9.06 8.53
C THR A 189 5.78 10.30 8.66
N HIS A 190 5.46 10.95 7.55
CA HIS A 190 4.70 12.20 7.51
C HIS A 190 3.18 12.01 7.32
N GLN A 191 2.71 10.79 7.07
CA GLN A 191 1.35 10.59 6.57
C GLN A 191 0.57 9.60 7.42
N ARG A 192 -0.58 10.06 7.92
CA ARG A 192 -1.64 9.21 8.47
C ARG A 192 -2.99 9.71 7.98
N LYS A 193 -3.78 8.82 7.37
CA LYS A 193 -5.20 9.07 7.13
C LYS A 193 -5.93 8.74 8.44
N GLN A 194 -6.59 9.72 9.06
CA GLN A 194 -7.49 9.43 10.18
C GLN A 194 -8.88 9.05 9.65
N GLN A 195 -9.45 7.96 10.16
CA GLN A 195 -10.77 7.47 9.72
C GLN A 195 -11.92 8.43 10.03
N ALA A 196 -11.83 9.24 11.08
CA ALA A 196 -12.98 9.99 11.58
C ALA A 196 -13.33 11.23 10.74
N PHE A 197 -12.36 11.81 10.04
CA PHE A 197 -12.54 12.97 9.17
C PHE A 197 -11.48 12.86 8.09
N ARG A 198 -11.79 13.15 6.82
CA ARG A 198 -10.84 13.15 5.68
C ARG A 198 -9.70 14.19 5.80
N VAL A 199 -9.24 14.48 7.01
CA VAL A 199 -8.10 15.32 7.32
C VAL A 199 -6.87 14.42 7.32
N ILE A 200 -6.08 14.53 6.25
CA ILE A 200 -4.72 14.01 6.23
C ILE A 200 -3.92 14.89 7.21
N ARG A 201 -3.45 14.31 8.31
CA ARG A 201 -2.51 15.00 9.19
C ARG A 201 -1.10 14.77 8.69
N PHE A 202 -0.41 15.87 8.37
CA PHE A 202 1.01 15.88 8.05
C PHE A 202 1.82 16.06 9.34
N ASP A 203 1.90 15.01 10.15
CA ASP A 203 2.69 15.01 11.38
C ASP A 203 3.70 13.87 11.39
N ARG A 204 4.67 13.90 12.31
CA ARG A 204 5.71 12.88 12.47
C ARG A 204 5.14 11.68 13.22
N PHE A 205 5.20 10.50 12.60
CA PHE A 205 4.81 9.26 13.24
C PHE A 205 5.96 8.26 13.34
N TYR A 206 6.02 7.53 14.45
CA TYR A 206 7.07 6.58 14.79
C TYR A 206 6.51 5.15 14.87
N GLY A 207 7.29 4.13 14.49
CA GLY A 207 6.86 2.74 14.62
C GLY A 207 6.79 2.29 16.08
N ALA A 208 5.69 1.67 16.47
CA ALA A 208 5.58 0.93 17.71
C ALA A 208 6.24 -0.44 17.53
N ALA A 209 7.09 -0.82 18.48
CA ALA A 209 7.65 -2.17 18.51
C ALA A 209 6.50 -3.18 18.63
N ASP A 210 6.65 -4.30 17.92
CA ASP A 210 5.80 -5.47 18.12
C ASP A 210 6.03 -5.97 19.55
N HIS A 211 4.95 -6.01 20.35
CA HIS A 211 4.78 -6.48 21.74
C HIS A 211 6.03 -6.65 22.64
N PRO A 212 6.09 -6.02 23.83
CA PRO A 212 7.18 -6.21 24.82
C PRO A 212 7.21 -7.60 25.50
N GLY A 213 6.53 -8.61 24.96
CA GLY A 213 6.42 -9.96 25.52
C GLY A 213 7.23 -11.04 24.79
N ILE A 214 7.90 -10.71 23.68
CA ILE A 214 8.74 -11.65 22.93
C ILE A 214 10.18 -11.17 23.04
N SER A 215 11.03 -11.97 23.68
CA SER A 215 12.45 -11.67 23.89
C SER A 215 13.13 -11.31 22.56
N PRO A 216 13.82 -10.15 22.45
CA PRO A 216 14.46 -9.70 21.20
C PRO A 216 15.63 -10.55 20.70
N LEU A 217 16.02 -11.61 21.41
CA LEU A 217 17.40 -12.07 21.42
C LEU A 217 17.78 -13.17 20.41
N THR A 218 16.87 -13.76 19.62
CA THR A 218 17.30 -14.92 18.78
C THR A 218 16.96 -14.92 17.29
N ASN A 219 15.98 -14.15 16.78
CA ASN A 219 15.58 -14.30 15.35
C ASN A 219 15.60 -13.01 14.50
N SER A 220 16.01 -11.86 15.04
CA SER A 220 15.95 -10.56 14.32
C SER A 220 17.21 -10.26 13.50
N LEU A 221 18.38 -10.77 13.92
CA LEU A 221 19.67 -10.44 13.31
C LEU A 221 19.90 -11.08 11.93
N GLU A 222 19.38 -12.28 11.67
CA GLU A 222 19.69 -12.99 10.42
C GLU A 222 18.89 -12.49 9.20
N ASN A 223 17.80 -11.74 9.41
CA ASN A 223 16.91 -11.31 8.32
C ASN A 223 17.05 -9.83 7.93
N GLY A 224 18.06 -9.13 8.42
CA GLY A 224 18.32 -7.73 8.03
C GLY A 224 17.13 -6.80 8.27
N LYS A 225 16.27 -7.11 9.25
CA LYS A 225 15.20 -6.21 9.66
C LYS A 225 15.87 -5.09 10.46
N PHE A 226 16.11 -3.95 9.81
CA PHE A 226 16.35 -2.71 10.52
C PHE A 226 15.06 -2.36 11.29
N CYS A 227 14.96 -2.89 12.50
CA CYS A 227 13.96 -2.47 13.45
C CYS A 227 14.49 -1.18 14.09
N TYR A 228 13.84 -0.05 13.83
CA TYR A 228 14.09 1.23 14.51
C TYR A 228 14.20 1.11 16.03
N PHE A 229 13.56 0.08 16.59
CA PHE A 229 13.65 -0.31 17.97
C PHE A 229 15.06 -0.72 18.40
N ASP A 230 15.84 -1.43 17.56
CA ASP A 230 17.22 -1.82 17.90
C ASP A 230 18.15 -0.61 17.94
N ASP A 231 17.98 0.37 17.06
CA ASP A 231 18.70 1.64 17.11
C ASP A 231 18.31 2.46 18.35
N ILE A 232 17.03 2.47 18.72
CA ILE A 232 16.54 3.11 19.95
C ILE A 232 17.10 2.40 21.20
N LEU A 233 17.10 1.07 21.24
CA LEU A 233 17.66 0.28 22.33
C LEU A 233 19.19 0.41 22.40
N ARG A 234 19.87 0.57 21.26
CA ARG A 234 21.31 0.84 21.20
C ARG A 234 21.62 2.23 21.74
N LEU A 235 20.82 3.23 21.35
CA LEU A 235 20.88 4.58 21.91
C LEU A 235 20.62 4.58 23.42
N GLU A 236 19.59 3.90 23.88
CA GLU A 236 19.23 3.80 25.30
C GLU A 236 20.35 3.12 26.11
N ARG A 237 20.89 2.01 25.61
CA ARG A 237 22.04 1.30 26.23
C ARG A 237 23.26 2.19 26.30
N LEU A 238 23.58 2.94 25.24
CA LEU A 238 24.72 3.85 25.23
C LEU A 238 24.51 5.06 26.15
N CYS A 239 23.29 5.60 26.22
CA CYS A 239 22.97 6.67 27.16
C CYS A 239 23.11 6.20 28.63
N LYS A 240 22.67 4.97 28.93
CA LYS A 240 22.81 4.36 30.26
C LYS A 240 24.26 4.04 30.61
N ALA A 241 25.06 3.57 29.65
CA ALA A 241 26.44 3.15 29.88
C ALA A 241 27.41 4.32 30.05
N LEU A 242 27.19 5.43 29.35
CA LEU A 242 28.17 6.53 29.30
C LEU A 242 28.01 7.55 30.43
N GLY A 243 26.90 7.53 31.19
CA GLY A 243 26.62 8.50 32.26
C GLY A 243 26.40 9.94 31.77
N ASP A 244 26.98 10.30 30.62
CA ASP A 244 26.80 11.53 29.89
C ASP A 244 26.86 11.27 28.37
N VAL A 245 25.80 11.65 27.68
CA VAL A 245 25.57 11.43 26.24
C VAL A 245 26.39 12.42 25.38
N HIS A 246 27.14 13.30 26.05
CA HIS A 246 27.84 14.43 25.44
C HIS A 246 29.30 14.19 25.06
N GLY A 247 29.88 13.04 25.41
CA GLY A 247 31.23 12.67 25.00
C GLY A 247 31.35 12.34 23.50
N ASP A 248 32.60 12.29 23.01
CA ASP A 248 32.92 12.05 21.60
C ASP A 248 32.31 10.76 21.03
N ALA A 249 32.21 9.71 21.85
CA ALA A 249 31.59 8.44 21.46
C ALA A 249 30.08 8.58 21.18
N GLY A 250 29.37 9.38 21.98
CA GLY A 250 27.96 9.71 21.75
C GLY A 250 27.80 10.49 20.44
N ASN A 251 28.62 11.52 20.25
CA ASN A 251 28.61 12.34 19.04
C ASN A 251 28.91 11.53 17.77
N ALA A 252 29.88 10.62 17.82
CA ALA A 252 30.22 9.72 16.71
C ALA A 252 29.05 8.79 16.34
N LEU A 253 28.42 8.15 17.34
CA LEU A 253 27.22 7.34 17.11
C LEU A 253 26.08 8.19 16.53
N PHE A 254 25.87 9.41 17.02
CA PHE A 254 24.84 10.30 16.46
C PHE A 254 25.13 10.69 15.02
N ALA A 255 26.39 10.94 14.67
CA ALA A 255 26.78 11.22 13.31
C ALA A 255 26.48 10.01 12.40
N GLU A 256 26.81 8.80 12.85
CA GLU A 256 26.50 7.55 12.16
C GLU A 256 24.99 7.36 11.95
N LEU A 257 24.20 7.44 13.02
CA LEU A 257 22.74 7.28 12.96
C LEU A 257 22.08 8.35 12.08
N LYS A 258 22.55 9.59 12.17
CA LYS A 258 22.08 10.70 11.32
C LYS A 258 22.43 10.46 9.85
N SER A 259 23.63 9.94 9.57
CA SER A 259 24.06 9.60 8.21
C SER A 259 23.17 8.50 7.62
N ARG A 260 22.98 7.40 8.37
CA ARG A 260 22.09 6.29 7.98
C ARG A 260 20.65 6.77 7.79
N GLN A 261 20.13 7.61 8.68
CA GLN A 261 18.81 8.20 8.52
C GLN A 261 18.72 9.06 7.26
N LEU A 262 19.74 9.87 6.95
CA LEU A 262 19.75 10.68 5.74
C LEU A 262 19.73 9.81 4.49
N GLU A 263 20.51 8.73 4.49
CA GLU A 263 20.57 7.75 3.41
C GLU A 263 19.22 7.05 3.22
N MET A 264 18.62 6.56 4.31
CA MET A 264 17.27 5.99 4.30
C MET A 264 16.22 7.01 3.84
N HIS A 265 16.31 8.27 4.26
CA HIS A 265 15.39 9.31 3.83
C HIS A 265 15.55 9.61 2.34
N ARG A 266 16.79 9.65 1.82
CA ARG A 266 17.06 9.81 0.39
C ARG A 266 16.50 8.63 -0.41
N ALA A 267 16.74 7.40 0.03
CA ALA A 267 16.20 6.18 -0.59
C ALA A 267 14.66 6.15 -0.54
N SER A 268 14.09 6.45 0.63
CA SER A 268 12.64 6.54 0.84
C SER A 268 11.99 7.61 -0.03
N PHE A 269 12.63 8.77 -0.12
CA PHE A 269 12.16 9.87 -0.94
C PHE A 269 12.26 9.54 -2.43
N GLY A 270 13.37 8.95 -2.87
CA GLY A 270 13.53 8.48 -4.25
C GLY A 270 12.49 7.44 -4.64
N LEU A 271 12.21 6.47 -3.77
CA LEU A 271 11.15 5.49 -4.02
C LEU A 271 9.76 6.10 -3.98
N TRP A 272 9.50 7.04 -3.07
CA TRP A 272 8.23 7.76 -3.00
C TRP A 272 7.99 8.57 -4.28
N GLN A 273 9.01 9.29 -4.76
CA GLN A 273 8.97 10.01 -6.03
C GLN A 273 8.72 9.07 -7.21
N TRP A 274 9.48 7.96 -7.27
CA TRP A 274 9.30 6.93 -8.28
C TRP A 274 7.87 6.36 -8.25
N ASN A 275 7.37 5.97 -7.08
CA ASN A 275 6.03 5.42 -6.92
C ASN A 275 4.96 6.44 -7.35
N ASN A 276 5.10 7.70 -6.97
CA ASN A 276 4.17 8.74 -7.41
C ASN A 276 4.24 9.00 -8.92
N ALA A 277 5.42 8.94 -9.53
CA ALA A 277 5.56 9.03 -10.97
C ALA A 277 4.88 7.85 -11.67
N GLN A 278 4.98 6.64 -11.11
CA GLN A 278 4.27 5.46 -11.62
C GLN A 278 2.74 5.62 -11.49
N GLU A 279 2.24 6.05 -10.33
CA GLU A 279 0.80 6.31 -10.14
C GLU A 279 0.29 7.43 -11.05
N ALA A 280 1.07 8.50 -11.25
CA ALA A 280 0.74 9.57 -12.19
C ALA A 280 0.75 9.08 -13.65
N SER A 281 1.72 8.23 -14.02
CA SER A 281 1.78 7.61 -15.34
C SER A 281 0.57 6.72 -15.60
N LYS A 282 0.21 5.87 -14.63
CA LYS A 282 -1.01 5.04 -14.68
C LYS A 282 -2.26 5.91 -14.82
N SER A 283 -2.42 6.91 -13.96
CA SER A 283 -3.56 7.84 -14.03
C SER A 283 -3.66 8.56 -15.39
N ASN A 284 -2.53 8.97 -15.96
CA ASN A 284 -2.48 9.57 -17.28
C ASN A 284 -2.83 8.56 -18.39
N ASN A 285 -2.36 7.32 -18.30
CA ASN A 285 -2.70 6.28 -19.25
C ASN A 285 -4.20 5.93 -19.16
N THR A 286 -4.74 5.74 -17.95
CA THR A 286 -6.17 5.56 -17.69
C THR A 286 -6.99 6.70 -18.28
N LYS A 287 -6.57 7.96 -18.06
CA LYS A 287 -7.26 9.13 -18.62
C LYS A 287 -7.22 9.14 -20.15
N ARG A 288 -6.08 8.81 -20.76
CA ARG A 288 -5.94 8.71 -22.22
C ARG A 288 -6.80 7.57 -22.79
N THR A 289 -6.80 6.41 -22.14
CA THR A 289 -7.62 5.25 -22.51
C THR A 289 -9.09 5.58 -22.38
N PHE A 290 -9.51 6.17 -21.26
CA PHE A 290 -10.86 6.67 -21.06
C PHE A 290 -11.28 7.65 -22.16
N ASN A 291 -10.46 8.66 -22.48
CA ASN A 291 -10.79 9.63 -23.53
C ASN A 291 -10.87 8.99 -24.92
N TYR A 292 -10.00 8.04 -25.23
CA TYR A 292 -10.01 7.33 -26.50
C TYR A 292 -11.28 6.45 -26.64
N VAL A 293 -11.62 5.71 -25.58
CA VAL A 293 -12.80 4.83 -25.51
C VAL A 293 -14.08 5.66 -25.51
N ALA A 294 -14.18 6.62 -24.57
CA ALA A 294 -14.67 7.99 -24.76
C ALA A 294 -15.30 8.31 -26.11
N GLU A 295 -14.44 8.89 -26.94
CA GLU A 295 -14.73 9.37 -28.27
C GLU A 295 -15.14 8.25 -29.22
N GLY A 296 -14.55 7.05 -29.10
CA GLY A 296 -14.90 5.91 -29.93
C GLY A 296 -16.35 5.44 -29.74
N ILE A 297 -16.79 5.30 -28.49
CA ILE A 297 -18.16 4.92 -28.15
C ILE A 297 -19.16 6.00 -28.57
N LYS A 298 -18.84 7.28 -28.31
CA LYS A 298 -19.68 8.40 -28.72
C LYS A 298 -19.85 8.45 -30.24
N ARG A 299 -18.76 8.26 -30.99
CA ARG A 299 -18.78 8.27 -32.46
C ARG A 299 -19.54 7.09 -33.06
N ARG A 300 -19.36 5.88 -32.50
CA ARG A 300 -19.94 4.64 -33.06
C ARG A 300 -21.41 4.43 -32.67
N TRP A 301 -21.78 4.74 -31.42
CA TRP A 301 -23.10 4.40 -30.88
C TRP A 301 -23.84 5.60 -30.25
N GLY A 302 -23.25 6.79 -30.24
CA GLY A 302 -23.90 7.99 -29.69
C GLY A 302 -23.98 8.03 -28.16
N TYR A 303 -23.34 7.11 -27.44
CA TYR A 303 -23.42 7.07 -25.98
C TYR A 303 -22.46 8.08 -25.32
N ASP A 304 -22.95 8.81 -24.31
CA ASP A 304 -22.13 9.65 -23.44
C ASP A 304 -21.67 8.86 -22.21
N ILE A 305 -20.41 8.43 -22.23
CA ILE A 305 -19.80 7.61 -21.19
C ILE A 305 -19.82 8.28 -19.80
N ASN A 306 -19.80 9.61 -19.73
CA ASN A 306 -19.74 10.31 -18.43
C ASN A 306 -20.95 9.95 -17.54
N ARG A 307 -22.06 9.50 -18.14
CA ARG A 307 -23.26 9.03 -17.42
C ARG A 307 -23.07 7.66 -16.74
N TYR A 308 -22.04 6.90 -17.12
CA TYR A 308 -21.84 5.51 -16.70
C TYR A 308 -20.55 5.30 -15.88
N ILE A 309 -19.78 6.36 -15.60
CA ILE A 309 -18.49 6.27 -14.90
C ILE A 309 -18.60 5.69 -13.48
N GLU A 310 -19.78 5.80 -12.87
CA GLU A 310 -20.08 5.25 -11.55
C GLU A 310 -20.43 3.77 -11.55
N VAL A 311 -20.68 3.17 -12.72
CA VAL A 311 -21.07 1.76 -12.84
C VAL A 311 -19.84 0.87 -12.70
N PRO A 312 -19.77 -0.06 -11.72
CA PRO A 312 -18.59 -0.89 -11.49
C PRO A 312 -18.13 -1.68 -12.73
N LEU A 313 -19.06 -2.24 -13.51
CA LEU A 313 -18.73 -2.94 -14.75
C LEU A 313 -17.98 -2.08 -15.76
N PHE A 314 -18.29 -0.77 -15.83
CA PHE A 314 -17.61 0.13 -16.73
C PHE A 314 -16.15 0.34 -16.31
N ARG A 315 -15.86 0.37 -15.00
CA ARG A 315 -14.48 0.42 -14.51
C ARG A 315 -13.69 -0.82 -14.90
N ASN A 316 -14.28 -2.01 -14.75
CA ASN A 316 -13.63 -3.27 -15.15
C ASN A 316 -13.34 -3.30 -16.66
N LEU A 317 -14.25 -2.74 -17.47
CA LEU A 317 -14.03 -2.60 -18.90
C LEU A 317 -12.82 -1.71 -19.20
N LEU A 318 -12.71 -0.54 -18.55
CA LEU A 318 -11.55 0.34 -18.73
C LEU A 318 -10.23 -0.34 -18.33
N GLU A 319 -10.20 -1.03 -17.19
CA GLU A 319 -9.02 -1.76 -16.72
C GLU A 319 -8.59 -2.84 -17.73
N THR A 320 -9.55 -3.52 -18.38
CA THR A 320 -9.27 -4.51 -19.42
C THR A 320 -8.69 -3.85 -20.68
N LEU A 321 -9.22 -2.69 -21.07
CA LEU A 321 -8.80 -1.96 -22.28
C LEU A 321 -7.45 -1.25 -22.11
N GLU A 322 -7.05 -0.94 -20.88
CA GLU A 322 -5.72 -0.40 -20.57
C GLU A 322 -4.57 -1.36 -20.92
N LEU A 323 -4.86 -2.66 -20.98
CA LEU A 323 -3.90 -3.71 -21.32
C LEU A 323 -3.77 -3.95 -22.83
N LEU A 324 -4.68 -3.39 -23.64
CA LEU A 324 -4.68 -3.59 -25.09
C LEU A 324 -3.96 -2.45 -25.81
N GLU A 325 -3.19 -2.79 -26.84
CA GLU A 325 -2.55 -1.79 -27.70
C GLU A 325 -3.59 -1.05 -28.55
N ARG A 326 -3.33 0.25 -28.78
CA ARG A 326 -4.15 1.11 -29.63
C ARG A 326 -3.50 1.25 -31.01
N PRO A 327 -4.26 1.35 -32.09
CA PRO A 327 -5.73 1.38 -32.14
C PRO A 327 -6.37 0.01 -31.90
N TYR A 328 -7.53 -0.02 -31.23
CA TYR A 328 -8.24 -1.27 -30.97
C TYR A 328 -8.79 -1.88 -32.27
N PRO A 329 -8.58 -3.19 -32.51
CA PRO A 329 -9.14 -3.87 -33.67
C PRO A 329 -10.68 -3.96 -33.56
N GLU A 330 -11.35 -4.19 -34.69
CA GLU A 330 -12.82 -4.20 -34.76
C GLU A 330 -13.47 -5.20 -33.79
N ARG A 331 -12.85 -6.38 -33.62
CA ARG A 331 -13.28 -7.39 -32.64
C ARG A 331 -13.32 -6.86 -31.21
N THR A 332 -12.37 -6.01 -30.83
CA THR A 332 -12.35 -5.36 -29.52
C THR A 332 -13.48 -4.36 -29.40
N TRP A 333 -13.80 -3.60 -30.46
CA TRP A 333 -14.97 -2.71 -30.45
C TRP A 333 -16.29 -3.47 -30.32
N THR A 334 -16.43 -4.63 -30.95
CA THR A 334 -17.61 -5.49 -30.76
C THR A 334 -17.74 -5.96 -29.30
N MET A 335 -16.63 -6.36 -28.66
CA MET A 335 -16.63 -6.71 -27.24
C MET A 335 -17.03 -5.51 -26.36
N ILE A 336 -16.48 -4.32 -26.65
CA ILE A 336 -16.82 -3.08 -25.95
C ILE A 336 -18.32 -2.79 -26.06
N GLU A 337 -18.92 -2.97 -27.24
CA GLU A 337 -20.35 -2.75 -27.45
C GLU A 337 -21.21 -3.65 -26.56
N VAL A 338 -20.89 -4.94 -26.52
CA VAL A 338 -21.61 -5.94 -25.73
C VAL A 338 -21.53 -5.59 -24.24
N GLN A 339 -20.33 -5.26 -23.75
CA GLN A 339 -20.10 -4.85 -22.36
C GLN A 339 -20.83 -3.53 -22.04
N MET A 340 -20.84 -2.56 -22.95
CA MET A 340 -21.56 -1.30 -22.77
C MET A 340 -23.07 -1.50 -22.68
N LYS A 341 -23.66 -2.38 -23.49
CA LYS A 341 -25.09 -2.71 -23.37
C LYS A 341 -25.41 -3.29 -21.99
N GLN A 342 -24.50 -4.08 -21.41
CA GLN A 342 -24.66 -4.59 -20.05
C GLN A 342 -24.55 -3.49 -18.98
N VAL A 343 -23.56 -2.60 -19.11
CA VAL A 343 -23.39 -1.41 -18.24
C VAL A 343 -24.64 -0.53 -18.23
N ILE A 344 -25.23 -0.29 -19.41
CA ILE A 344 -26.46 0.51 -19.56
C ILE A 344 -27.62 -0.14 -18.81
N ARG A 345 -27.84 -1.44 -19.02
CA ARG A 345 -28.90 -2.20 -18.33
C ARG A 345 -28.73 -2.15 -16.81
N GLU A 346 -27.51 -2.30 -16.30
CA GLU A 346 -27.25 -2.21 -14.85
C GLU A 346 -27.58 -0.84 -14.28
N ARG A 347 -27.24 0.24 -14.98
CA ARG A 347 -27.57 1.59 -14.54
C ARG A 347 -29.08 1.82 -14.53
N GLU A 348 -29.78 1.34 -15.56
CA GLU A 348 -31.25 1.43 -15.63
C GLU A 348 -31.91 0.63 -14.50
N MET A 349 -31.44 -0.58 -14.22
CA MET A 349 -31.91 -1.39 -13.07
C MET A 349 -31.63 -0.70 -11.72
N ALA A 350 -30.48 -0.03 -11.56
CA ALA A 350 -30.16 0.72 -10.35
C ALA A 350 -31.10 1.92 -10.17
N ASN A 351 -31.44 2.61 -11.26
CA ASN A 351 -32.39 3.73 -11.23
C ASN A 351 -33.81 3.28 -10.88
N THR A 352 -34.28 2.15 -11.45
CA THR A 352 -35.63 1.61 -11.15
C THR A 352 -35.74 1.00 -9.76
N ARG A 353 -34.63 0.54 -9.16
CA ARG A 353 -34.58 0.04 -7.77
C ARG A 353 -34.43 1.13 -6.71
N SER A 354 -34.24 2.39 -7.12
CA SER A 354 -34.22 3.55 -6.20
C SER A 354 -35.55 4.33 -6.00
N PRO A 355 -36.78 3.75 -6.04
CA PRO A 355 -38.01 4.52 -5.77
C PRO A 355 -38.03 5.11 -4.36
N GLN A 356 -37.35 4.48 -3.39
CA GLN A 356 -37.32 4.93 -1.99
C GLN A 356 -36.54 6.24 -1.78
N LYS A 357 -35.70 6.69 -2.73
CA LYS A 357 -35.08 8.02 -2.65
C LYS A 357 -36.01 9.14 -3.13
N ALA A 358 -36.91 8.87 -4.07
CA ALA A 358 -37.88 9.86 -4.54
C ALA A 358 -38.94 10.18 -3.47
N VAL A 359 -39.42 9.17 -2.72
CA VAL A 359 -40.37 9.37 -1.61
C VAL A 359 -39.78 10.19 -0.47
N ARG A 360 -38.45 10.17 -0.26
CA ARG A 360 -37.80 11.00 0.77
C ARG A 360 -37.59 12.45 0.36
N ILE A 361 -37.65 12.80 -0.93
CA ILE A 361 -37.55 14.20 -1.36
C ILE A 361 -38.95 14.84 -1.40
N ALA A 362 -39.98 14.07 -1.73
CA ALA A 362 -41.37 14.53 -1.70
C ALA A 362 -41.93 14.76 -0.28
N ASN A 363 -41.34 14.16 0.77
CA ASN A 363 -41.76 14.35 2.16
C ASN A 363 -41.00 15.48 2.90
N TYR A 364 -40.19 16.27 2.18
CA TYR A 364 -39.47 17.44 2.71
C TYR A 364 -39.79 18.74 1.95
N GLN A 365 -40.77 18.70 1.06
CA GLN A 365 -41.48 19.88 0.52
C GLN A 365 -42.89 19.85 1.09
#